data_AF-A0A7N2MK10-F1
#
_entry.id   AF-A0A7N2MK10-F1
#
_cell.length_a   1.000
_cell.length_b   1.000
_cell.length_c   1.000
_cell.angle_alpha   90.00
_cell.angle_beta   90.00
_cell.angle_gamma   90.00
#
_symmetry.space_group_name_H-M   'P 1'
#
loop_
_entity.id
_entity.type
_entity.pdbx_description
1 polymer ?
#
loop_
_entity_poly.entity_id
_entity_poly.type
_entity_poly.pdbx_seq_one_letter_code
_entity_poly.pdbx_strand_id
1 'polypeptide(L)'
;MHPIVAQPTKPVSYVFTHFETSPEATGIHSKPYAVILPILLSSYNLLGYDTAAQLTEETKKADRTGSIAILSSIGIVSIFGWAYYLALTFCSHDFNYLFDVNNETAGAFVPAQILYDAFHGRFINNPAGAIVFLCIIWLSFFFCGLSVNTSAARVVYALSRDGGIPFSSIWRRDRVHPKRKVPAKAVWLCAAISIMLGLPILKLDVVYNAIVSLSIIGWVGSYAIPIFARLVMAEEHFKPGPFYLGKVSQYAWLPSCVYVIPAQPSYCQQPTPSNGQLSITHQ
;
A
#
# COMPACT_ATOMS: atom_id res chain seq x y z
N MET A 1 -26.19 -29.78 14.06
CA MET A 1 -24.92 -29.46 13.38
C MET A 1 -23.89 -29.12 14.45
N HIS A 2 -22.84 -29.94 14.61
CA HIS A 2 -21.82 -29.69 15.62
C HIS A 2 -20.95 -28.48 15.23
N PRO A 3 -20.69 -27.52 16.14
CA PRO A 3 -19.91 -26.30 15.89
C PRO A 3 -18.41 -26.53 15.60
N ILE A 4 -17.96 -27.79 15.49
CA ILE A 4 -16.54 -28.15 15.32
C ILE A 4 -16.15 -28.31 13.86
N VAL A 5 -17.08 -28.62 12.96
CA VAL A 5 -16.75 -28.82 11.53
C VAL A 5 -16.66 -27.45 10.85
N ALA A 6 -15.45 -27.04 10.49
CA ALA A 6 -15.24 -25.85 9.67
C ALA A 6 -15.98 -26.01 8.35
N GLN A 7 -16.49 -24.90 7.79
CA GLN A 7 -17.02 -24.93 6.42
C GLN A 7 -15.95 -25.51 5.48
N PRO A 8 -16.36 -26.29 4.45
CA PRO A 8 -15.42 -27.01 3.61
C PRO A 8 -14.50 -26.04 2.89
N THR A 9 -13.25 -25.93 3.36
CA THR A 9 -12.23 -25.13 2.65
C THR A 9 -12.06 -25.68 1.25
N LYS A 10 -11.74 -24.80 0.29
CA LYS A 10 -11.48 -25.23 -1.09
C LYS A 10 -10.37 -26.29 -1.11
N PRO A 11 -10.49 -27.34 -1.94
CA PRO A 11 -9.49 -28.39 -1.98
C PRO A 11 -8.16 -27.84 -2.50
N VAL A 12 -7.06 -28.41 -2.01
CA VAL A 12 -5.69 -27.99 -2.37
C VAL A 12 -5.47 -28.01 -3.89
N SER A 13 -6.05 -29.00 -4.59
CA SER A 13 -6.02 -29.04 -6.05
C SER A 13 -6.64 -27.79 -6.67
N TYR A 14 -7.79 -27.34 -6.20
CA TYR A 14 -8.45 -26.14 -6.71
C TYR A 14 -7.58 -24.89 -6.49
N VAL A 15 -6.97 -24.73 -5.33
CA VAL A 15 -6.12 -23.55 -5.02
C VAL A 15 -4.89 -23.46 -5.93
N PHE A 16 -4.27 -24.59 -6.30
CA PHE A 16 -3.04 -24.60 -7.09
C PHE A 16 -3.24 -24.84 -8.60
N THR A 17 -4.40 -25.38 -9.03
CA THR A 17 -4.64 -25.72 -10.44
C THR A 17 -5.79 -24.96 -11.09
N HIS A 18 -6.69 -24.36 -10.30
CA HIS A 18 -7.87 -23.72 -10.83
C HIS A 18 -7.63 -22.23 -11.06
N PHE A 19 -7.80 -21.77 -12.31
CA PHE A 19 -7.71 -20.37 -12.68
C PHE A 19 -9.12 -19.88 -13.05
N GLU A 20 -9.83 -19.29 -12.08
CA GLU A 20 -11.08 -18.58 -12.36
C GLU A 20 -10.78 -17.16 -12.81
N THR A 21 -11.38 -16.76 -13.92
CA THR A 21 -11.27 -15.40 -14.46
C THR A 21 -12.67 -14.88 -14.67
N SER A 22 -13.54 -14.88 -13.64
CA SER A 22 -14.96 -14.48 -13.71
C SER A 22 -15.16 -13.22 -14.56
N PRO A 23 -15.44 -13.33 -15.88
CA PRO A 23 -15.33 -12.20 -16.81
C PRO A 23 -16.49 -11.22 -16.61
N GLU A 24 -17.63 -11.74 -16.15
CA GLU A 24 -18.87 -11.00 -15.88
C GLU A 24 -18.76 -10.10 -14.65
N ALA A 25 -17.99 -10.51 -13.63
CA ALA A 25 -17.80 -9.73 -12.41
C ALA A 25 -16.61 -8.76 -12.49
N THR A 26 -15.58 -9.09 -13.28
CA THR A 26 -14.34 -8.30 -13.34
C THR A 26 -14.17 -7.46 -14.61
N GLY A 27 -14.98 -7.70 -15.66
CA GLY A 27 -14.89 -6.99 -16.94
C GLY A 27 -13.64 -7.32 -17.76
N ILE A 28 -12.88 -8.35 -17.38
CA ILE A 28 -11.60 -8.71 -18.01
C ILE A 28 -11.80 -9.90 -18.95
N HIS A 29 -11.75 -9.63 -20.25
CA HIS A 29 -11.91 -10.66 -21.28
C HIS A 29 -10.59 -11.32 -21.73
N SER A 30 -9.43 -10.73 -21.40
CA SER A 30 -8.13 -11.25 -21.83
C SER A 30 -7.39 -12.00 -20.71
N LYS A 31 -7.14 -13.30 -20.93
CA LYS A 31 -6.35 -14.16 -20.04
C LYS A 31 -4.95 -13.60 -19.69
N PRO A 32 -4.15 -13.03 -20.62
CA PRO A 32 -2.86 -12.47 -20.25
C PRO A 32 -2.99 -11.27 -19.31
N TYR A 33 -4.01 -10.43 -19.47
CA TYR A 33 -4.25 -9.30 -18.59
C TYR A 33 -4.65 -9.76 -17.18
N ALA A 34 -5.47 -10.81 -17.08
CA ALA A 34 -5.82 -11.43 -15.80
C ALA A 34 -4.62 -12.03 -15.05
N VAL A 35 -3.55 -12.44 -15.74
CA VAL A 35 -2.30 -12.90 -15.10
C VAL A 35 -1.42 -11.72 -14.66
N ILE A 36 -1.41 -10.61 -15.41
CA ILE A 36 -0.61 -9.43 -15.09
C ILE A 36 -1.15 -8.69 -13.86
N LEU A 37 -2.47 -8.64 -13.67
CA LEU A 37 -3.10 -7.91 -12.56
C LEU A 37 -2.71 -8.41 -11.15
N PRO A 38 -2.69 -9.73 -10.85
CA PRO A 38 -2.21 -10.23 -9.56
C PRO A 38 -0.72 -9.98 -9.32
N ILE A 39 0.10 -10.04 -10.37
CA ILE A 39 1.53 -9.70 -10.28
C ILE A 39 1.65 -8.22 -9.89
N LEU A 40 0.80 -7.36 -10.47
CA LEU A 40 0.72 -5.95 -10.14
C LEU A 40 0.30 -5.70 -8.70
N LEU A 41 -0.74 -6.39 -8.23
CA LEU A 41 -1.18 -6.32 -6.84
C LEU A 41 -0.08 -6.79 -5.88
N SER A 42 0.63 -7.87 -6.21
CA SER A 42 1.73 -8.37 -5.38
C SER A 42 2.83 -7.32 -5.20
N SER A 43 3.21 -6.61 -6.27
CA SER A 43 4.21 -5.53 -6.20
C SER A 43 3.78 -4.35 -5.33
N TYR A 44 2.47 -4.04 -5.30
CA TYR A 44 1.92 -2.97 -4.47
C TYR A 44 2.04 -3.25 -2.96
N ASN A 45 2.02 -4.52 -2.54
CA ASN A 45 2.17 -4.90 -1.13
C ASN A 45 3.57 -4.63 -0.56
N LEU A 46 4.57 -4.45 -1.42
CA LEU A 46 5.94 -4.15 -1.00
C LEU A 46 6.18 -2.65 -0.80
N LEU A 47 5.20 -1.77 -1.04
CA LEU A 47 5.37 -0.34 -0.86
C LEU A 47 5.79 0.02 0.57
N GLY A 48 6.78 0.92 0.69
CA GLY A 48 7.28 1.44 1.97
C GLY A 48 8.46 0.68 2.58
N TYR A 49 9.09 -0.27 1.88
CA TYR A 49 10.31 -0.95 2.36
C TYR A 49 11.47 0.01 2.66
N ASP A 50 11.50 1.17 2.04
CA ASP A 50 12.52 2.22 2.15
C ASP A 50 12.34 3.11 3.38
N THR A 51 11.19 3.06 4.04
CA THR A 51 10.97 3.73 5.34
C THR A 51 11.98 3.26 6.38
N ALA A 52 12.45 2.02 6.28
CA ALA A 52 13.53 1.50 7.08
C ALA A 52 14.82 2.33 6.92
N ALA A 53 15.11 2.81 5.71
CA ALA A 53 16.26 3.67 5.40
C ALA A 53 16.17 5.05 6.06
N GLN A 54 14.96 5.60 6.19
CA GLN A 54 14.76 6.93 6.78
C GLN A 54 15.10 6.98 8.27
N LEU A 55 15.05 5.82 8.95
CA LEU A 55 15.33 5.71 10.38
C LEU A 55 16.76 5.22 10.67
N THR A 56 17.56 4.89 9.65
CA THR A 56 18.88 4.28 9.85
C THR A 56 19.84 5.20 10.58
N GLU A 57 19.70 6.51 10.40
CA GLU A 57 20.53 7.53 11.06
C GLU A 57 20.38 7.49 12.59
N GLU A 58 19.28 6.94 13.12
CA GLU A 58 19.04 6.79 14.56
C GLU A 58 19.51 5.43 15.10
N THR A 59 19.99 4.53 14.25
CA THR A 59 20.42 3.18 14.61
C THR A 59 21.92 3.08 14.87
N LYS A 60 22.34 2.11 15.70
CA LYS A 60 23.75 1.76 15.85
C LYS A 60 24.23 1.10 14.56
N LYS A 61 25.39 1.52 14.04
CA LYS A 61 25.96 1.05 12.75
C LYS A 61 25.06 1.32 11.54
N ALA A 62 24.66 2.59 11.38
CA ALA A 62 23.79 3.05 10.30
C ALA A 62 24.28 2.67 8.88
N ASP A 63 25.58 2.47 8.72
CA ASP A 63 26.26 2.10 7.49
C ASP A 63 25.87 0.71 6.94
N ARG A 64 25.52 -0.25 7.82
CA ARG A 64 25.09 -1.60 7.43
C ARG A 64 23.67 -1.94 7.84
N THR A 65 23.19 -1.38 8.95
CA THR A 65 21.88 -1.70 9.51
C THR A 65 20.76 -1.34 8.53
N GLY A 66 20.92 -0.28 7.74
CA GLY A 66 19.93 0.12 6.74
C GLY A 66 19.66 -0.89 5.65
N SER A 67 20.71 -1.36 4.98
CA SER A 67 20.58 -2.36 3.91
C SER A 67 20.00 -3.67 4.43
N ILE A 68 20.42 -4.10 5.63
CA ILE A 68 19.93 -5.34 6.24
C ILE A 68 18.46 -5.20 6.63
N ALA A 69 18.06 -4.05 7.18
CA ALA A 69 16.68 -3.77 7.54
C ALA A 69 15.76 -3.88 6.32
N ILE A 70 16.10 -3.20 5.20
CA ILE A 70 15.31 -3.25 3.96
C ILE A 70 15.14 -4.69 3.47
N LEU A 71 16.23 -5.46 3.36
CA LEU A 71 16.18 -6.85 2.88
C LEU A 71 15.37 -7.75 3.81
N SER A 72 15.53 -7.58 5.13
CA SER A 72 14.77 -8.35 6.12
C SER A 72 13.27 -8.03 6.06
N SER A 73 12.90 -6.76 5.88
CA SER A 73 11.50 -6.33 5.74
C SER A 73 10.85 -6.93 4.49
N ILE A 74 11.53 -6.89 3.35
CA ILE A 74 11.04 -7.50 2.11
C ILE A 74 10.83 -9.01 2.29
N GLY A 75 11.79 -9.71 2.90
CA GLY A 75 11.69 -11.15 3.15
C GLY A 75 10.52 -11.52 4.07
N ILE A 76 10.36 -10.82 5.18
CA ILE A 76 9.27 -11.06 6.15
C ILE A 76 7.91 -10.76 5.50
N VAL A 77 7.75 -9.60 4.86
CA VAL A 77 6.48 -9.23 4.20
C VAL A 77 6.13 -10.21 3.08
N SER A 78 7.10 -10.69 2.31
CA SER A 78 6.85 -11.67 1.25
C SER A 78 6.32 -13.00 1.79
N ILE A 79 6.93 -13.52 2.87
CA ILE A 79 6.52 -14.80 3.47
C ILE A 79 5.13 -14.69 4.12
N PHE A 80 4.91 -13.66 4.94
CA PHE A 80 3.64 -13.46 5.63
C PHE A 80 2.52 -13.07 4.66
N GLY A 81 2.81 -12.23 3.67
CA GLY A 81 1.87 -11.86 2.61
C GLY A 81 1.44 -13.06 1.78
N TRP A 82 2.39 -13.93 1.40
CA TRP A 82 2.07 -15.17 0.70
C TRP A 82 1.19 -16.10 1.53
N ALA A 83 1.50 -16.31 2.82
CA ALA A 83 0.68 -17.10 3.72
C ALA A 83 -0.74 -16.51 3.90
N TYR A 84 -0.85 -15.19 3.99
CA TYR A 84 -2.13 -14.48 4.08
C TYR A 84 -2.98 -14.67 2.82
N TYR A 85 -2.41 -14.51 1.63
CA TYR A 85 -3.13 -14.73 0.36
C TYR A 85 -3.58 -16.18 0.18
N LEU A 86 -2.75 -17.15 0.60
CA LEU A 86 -3.15 -18.55 0.62
C LEU A 86 -4.36 -18.76 1.54
N ALA A 87 -4.32 -18.24 2.77
CA ALA A 87 -5.42 -18.35 3.71
C ALA A 87 -6.72 -17.76 3.14
N LEU A 88 -6.67 -16.57 2.54
CA LEU A 88 -7.83 -15.97 1.88
C LEU A 88 -8.39 -16.85 0.74
N THR A 89 -7.50 -17.45 -0.06
CA THR A 89 -7.90 -18.31 -1.19
C THR A 89 -8.59 -19.59 -0.71
N PHE A 90 -8.14 -20.17 0.40
CA PHE A 90 -8.80 -21.33 1.01
C PHE A 90 -10.17 -21.01 1.62
N CYS A 91 -10.37 -19.77 2.10
CA CYS A 91 -11.63 -19.31 2.71
C CYS A 91 -12.65 -18.76 1.70
N SER A 92 -12.22 -18.34 0.52
CA SER A 92 -13.10 -17.77 -0.51
C SER A 92 -14.00 -18.82 -1.16
N HIS A 93 -15.30 -18.82 -0.87
CA HIS A 93 -16.26 -19.81 -1.42
C HIS A 93 -16.81 -19.39 -2.78
N ASP A 94 -17.57 -18.28 -2.87
CA ASP A 94 -18.24 -17.83 -4.10
C ASP A 94 -17.76 -16.47 -4.59
N PHE A 95 -17.06 -16.44 -5.73
CA PHE A 95 -16.52 -15.20 -6.30
C PHE A 95 -17.62 -14.22 -6.74
N ASN A 96 -18.73 -14.70 -7.31
CA ASN A 96 -19.82 -13.82 -7.74
C ASN A 96 -20.49 -13.10 -6.56
N TYR A 97 -20.56 -13.72 -5.39
CA TYR A 97 -21.07 -13.09 -4.17
C TYR A 97 -20.08 -12.09 -3.55
N LEU A 98 -18.77 -12.35 -3.70
CA LEU A 98 -17.71 -11.45 -3.23
C LEU A 98 -17.66 -10.10 -3.97
N PHE A 99 -18.07 -10.07 -5.23
CA PHE A 99 -18.11 -8.87 -6.06
C PHE A 99 -19.52 -8.29 -6.25
N ASP A 100 -20.54 -8.86 -5.58
CA ASP A 100 -21.91 -8.36 -5.68
C ASP A 100 -22.06 -7.03 -4.92
N VAL A 101 -22.59 -6.03 -5.62
CA VAL A 101 -22.86 -4.69 -5.08
C VAL A 101 -23.95 -4.74 -4.01
N ASN A 102 -24.82 -5.75 -4.04
CA ASN A 102 -25.90 -5.92 -3.07
C ASN A 102 -25.44 -6.56 -1.76
N ASN A 103 -24.18 -6.98 -1.65
CA ASN A 103 -23.73 -7.64 -0.45
C ASN A 103 -23.35 -6.65 0.68
N GLU A 104 -23.20 -7.14 1.92
CA GLU A 104 -22.93 -6.33 3.11
C GLU A 104 -21.68 -5.44 3.02
N THR A 105 -20.77 -5.74 2.10
CA THR A 105 -19.54 -4.96 1.85
C THR A 105 -19.55 -4.22 0.49
N ALA A 106 -20.69 -4.20 -0.20
CA ALA A 106 -20.93 -3.56 -1.49
C ALA A 106 -19.91 -3.91 -2.60
N GLY A 107 -19.31 -5.10 -2.53
CA GLY A 107 -18.26 -5.55 -3.47
C GLY A 107 -16.94 -4.76 -3.42
N ALA A 108 -16.82 -3.74 -2.55
CA ALA A 108 -15.68 -2.83 -2.51
C ALA A 108 -14.52 -3.34 -1.63
N PHE A 109 -14.81 -4.08 -0.55
CA PHE A 109 -13.80 -4.63 0.36
C PHE A 109 -13.85 -6.16 0.45
N VAL A 110 -13.51 -6.82 -0.67
CA VAL A 110 -13.50 -8.29 -0.81
C VAL A 110 -12.81 -9.03 0.35
N PRO A 111 -11.62 -8.62 0.86
CA PRO A 111 -11.00 -9.34 1.98
C PRO A 111 -11.77 -9.23 3.30
N ALA A 112 -12.48 -8.12 3.53
CA ALA A 112 -13.30 -7.93 4.72
C ALA A 112 -14.55 -8.81 4.67
N GLN A 113 -15.12 -9.00 3.48
CA GLN A 113 -16.24 -9.90 3.25
C GLN A 113 -15.85 -11.37 3.44
N ILE A 114 -14.72 -11.81 2.88
CA ILE A 114 -14.21 -13.18 3.08
C ILE A 114 -14.03 -13.47 4.58
N LEU A 115 -13.52 -12.49 5.33
CA LEU A 115 -13.34 -12.61 6.77
C LEU A 115 -14.69 -12.68 7.48
N TYR A 116 -15.65 -11.83 7.10
CA TYR A 116 -17.01 -11.86 7.65
C TYR A 116 -17.68 -13.23 7.42
N ASP A 117 -17.62 -13.74 6.20
CA ASP A 117 -18.18 -15.04 5.81
C ASP A 117 -17.50 -16.20 6.55
N ALA A 118 -16.17 -16.15 6.70
CA ALA A 118 -15.41 -17.15 7.44
C ALA A 118 -15.81 -17.23 8.92
N PHE A 119 -16.08 -16.08 9.56
CA PHE A 119 -16.52 -16.04 10.96
C PHE A 119 -18.01 -16.40 11.10
N HIS A 120 -18.85 -15.96 10.15
CA HIS A 120 -20.28 -16.28 10.13
C HIS A 120 -20.52 -17.79 10.00
N GLY A 121 -19.76 -18.46 9.11
CA GLY A 121 -19.82 -19.90 8.91
C GLY A 121 -19.23 -20.74 10.05
N ARG A 122 -18.27 -20.21 10.83
CA ARG A 122 -17.59 -20.92 11.93
C ARG A 122 -18.32 -20.77 13.28
N PHE A 123 -18.92 -19.62 13.55
CA PHE A 123 -19.46 -19.26 14.87
C PHE A 123 -20.99 -18.99 14.87
N ILE A 124 -21.78 -19.86 14.22
CA ILE A 124 -23.26 -19.91 14.33
C ILE A 124 -23.88 -18.50 14.39
N ASN A 125 -23.78 -17.75 13.29
CA ASN A 125 -24.42 -16.44 13.12
C ASN A 125 -23.96 -15.33 14.08
N ASN A 126 -22.78 -15.42 14.71
CA ASN A 126 -22.23 -14.32 15.51
C ASN A 126 -21.17 -13.51 14.74
N PRO A 127 -21.48 -12.29 14.24
CA PRO A 127 -20.53 -11.45 13.51
C PRO A 127 -19.48 -10.79 14.40
N ALA A 128 -19.59 -10.89 15.73
CA ALA A 128 -18.72 -10.18 16.66
C ALA A 128 -17.22 -10.48 16.46
N GLY A 129 -16.87 -11.71 16.08
CA GLY A 129 -15.48 -12.10 15.83
C GLY A 129 -14.87 -11.37 14.63
N ALA A 130 -15.63 -11.22 13.54
CA ALA A 130 -15.21 -10.48 12.36
C ALA A 130 -15.03 -8.99 12.67
N ILE A 131 -15.98 -8.39 13.41
CA ILE A 131 -15.92 -6.98 13.80
C ILE A 131 -14.68 -6.69 14.64
N VAL A 132 -14.36 -7.54 15.62
CA VAL A 132 -13.15 -7.36 16.45
C VAL A 132 -11.88 -7.42 15.59
N PHE A 133 -11.81 -8.35 14.63
CA PHE A 133 -10.64 -8.47 13.76
C PHE A 133 -10.51 -7.26 12.81
N LEU A 134 -11.62 -6.76 12.27
CA LEU A 134 -11.64 -5.53 11.47
C LEU A 134 -11.18 -4.32 12.30
N CYS A 135 -11.57 -4.22 13.58
CA CYS A 135 -11.08 -3.18 14.48
C CYS A 135 -9.55 -3.26 14.70
N ILE A 136 -8.98 -4.46 14.79
CA ILE A 136 -7.52 -4.66 14.92
C ILE A 136 -6.80 -4.21 13.64
N ILE A 137 -7.35 -4.55 12.47
CA ILE A 137 -6.82 -4.09 11.17
C ILE A 137 -6.87 -2.57 11.11
N TRP A 138 -8.00 -1.96 11.46
CA TRP A 138 -8.19 -0.52 11.45
C TRP A 138 -7.19 0.19 12.38
N LEU A 139 -6.98 -0.34 13.59
CA LEU A 139 -5.98 0.17 14.52
C LEU A 139 -4.56 0.08 13.94
N SER A 140 -4.26 -1.00 13.23
CA SER A 140 -2.96 -1.18 12.57
C SER A 140 -2.72 -0.13 11.47
N PHE A 141 -3.74 0.15 10.65
CA PHE A 141 -3.68 1.23 9.65
C PHE A 141 -3.52 2.61 10.29
N PHE A 142 -4.18 2.85 11.43
CA PHE A 142 -4.03 4.09 12.18
C PHE A 142 -2.58 4.30 12.66
N PHE A 143 -1.96 3.28 13.26
CA PHE A 143 -0.55 3.34 13.65
C PHE A 143 0.40 3.52 12.47
N CYS A 144 0.11 2.88 11.33
CA CYS A 144 0.86 3.09 10.10
C CYS A 144 0.80 4.56 9.65
N GLY A 145 -0.40 5.16 9.59
CA GLY A 145 -0.59 6.56 9.23
C GLY A 145 0.16 7.53 10.15
N LEU A 146 0.16 7.28 11.46
CA LEU A 146 0.94 8.05 12.42
C LEU A 146 2.45 7.97 12.16
N SER A 147 2.95 6.78 11.83
CA SER A 147 4.36 6.56 11.49
C SER A 147 4.76 7.35 10.24
N VAL A 148 3.97 7.23 9.16
CA VAL A 148 4.22 7.94 7.89
C VAL A 148 4.17 9.45 8.07
N ASN A 149 3.19 9.96 8.82
CA ASN A 149 3.09 11.39 9.11
C ASN A 149 4.30 11.92 9.89
N THR A 150 4.85 11.09 10.78
CA THR A 150 6.08 11.41 11.52
C THR A 150 7.29 11.47 10.59
N SER A 151 7.43 10.51 9.67
CA SER A 151 8.50 10.52 8.66
C SER A 151 8.39 11.72 7.72
N ALA A 152 7.19 12.04 7.23
CA ALA A 152 6.96 13.20 6.37
C ALA A 152 7.37 14.51 7.07
N ALA A 153 7.02 14.67 8.35
CA ALA A 153 7.41 15.83 9.13
C ALA A 153 8.95 15.99 9.27
N ARG A 154 9.71 14.89 9.31
CA ARG A 154 11.19 14.93 9.33
C ARG A 154 11.74 15.48 8.02
N VAL A 155 11.19 15.05 6.89
CA VAL A 155 11.59 15.54 5.55
C VAL A 155 11.27 17.02 5.39
N VAL A 156 10.06 17.45 5.77
CA VAL A 156 9.66 18.87 5.76
C VAL A 156 10.58 19.70 6.65
N TYR A 157 10.94 19.20 7.83
CA TYR A 157 11.86 19.89 8.72
C TYR A 157 13.27 20.02 8.13
N ALA A 158 13.81 18.96 7.51
CA ALA A 158 15.11 18.99 6.83
C ALA A 158 15.12 20.01 5.68
N LEU A 159 14.09 20.02 4.83
CA LEU A 159 13.92 21.01 3.76
C LEU A 159 13.79 22.44 4.30
N SER A 160 13.16 22.61 5.45
CA SER A 160 13.06 23.92 6.12
C SER A 160 14.41 24.45 6.60
N ARG A 161 15.29 23.56 7.08
CA ARG A 161 16.65 23.90 7.49
C ARG A 161 17.45 24.43 6.31
N ASP A 162 17.27 23.83 5.15
CA ASP A 162 17.99 24.16 3.91
C ASP A 162 17.34 25.35 3.16
N GLY A 163 16.24 25.91 3.70
CA GLY A 163 15.56 27.08 3.16
C GLY A 163 14.64 26.81 1.97
N GLY A 164 14.37 25.54 1.64
CA GLY A 164 13.64 25.12 0.45
C GLY A 164 12.10 25.22 0.54
N ILE A 165 11.52 25.57 1.70
CA ILE A 165 10.06 25.72 1.85
C ILE A 165 9.63 27.19 2.02
N PRO A 166 8.49 27.60 1.43
CA PRO A 166 7.91 28.90 1.69
C PRO A 166 7.63 29.06 3.20
N PHE A 167 7.91 30.25 3.74
CA PHE A 167 7.86 30.54 5.18
C PHE A 167 8.84 29.74 6.06
N SER A 168 9.97 29.28 5.51
CA SER A 168 11.04 28.57 6.25
C SER A 168 11.48 29.23 7.57
N SER A 169 11.28 30.55 7.73
CA SER A 169 11.52 31.28 8.99
C SER A 169 10.57 30.86 10.14
N ILE A 170 9.30 30.59 9.84
CA ILE A 170 8.29 30.17 10.84
C ILE A 170 8.57 28.74 11.34
N TRP A 171 9.07 27.89 10.44
CA TRP A 171 9.41 26.48 10.71
C TRP A 171 10.79 26.31 11.37
N ARG A 172 11.75 27.18 11.06
CA ARG A 172 13.09 27.19 11.69
C ARG A 172 13.10 27.80 13.09
N ARG A 173 12.20 28.74 13.39
CA ARG A 173 12.19 29.48 14.66
C ARG A 173 11.83 28.62 15.87
N ASP A 174 11.08 27.54 15.68
CA ASP A 174 10.82 26.56 16.73
C ASP A 174 11.96 25.53 16.75
N ARG A 175 12.95 25.82 17.60
CA ARG A 175 13.96 24.85 18.03
C ARG A 175 13.24 23.57 18.44
N VAL A 176 13.57 22.46 17.80
CA VAL A 176 13.11 21.12 18.15
C VAL A 176 13.15 20.97 19.68
N HIS A 177 11.99 20.65 20.29
CA HIS A 177 11.86 20.65 21.74
C HIS A 177 12.92 19.74 22.39
N PRO A 178 13.74 20.23 23.34
CA PRO A 178 14.96 19.54 23.80
C PRO A 178 14.69 18.14 24.39
N LYS A 179 13.49 17.90 24.93
CA LYS A 179 13.07 16.57 25.43
C LYS A 179 12.40 15.66 24.41
N ARG A 180 11.71 16.22 23.39
CA ARG A 180 10.88 15.41 22.47
C ARG A 180 11.56 15.16 21.13
N LYS A 181 12.55 15.96 20.73
CA LYS A 181 13.27 15.82 19.45
C LYS A 181 12.40 15.74 18.18
N VAL A 182 11.09 16.03 18.27
CA VAL A 182 10.13 16.00 17.15
C VAL A 182 9.72 17.41 16.73
N PRO A 183 9.70 17.74 15.42
CA PRO A 183 9.23 19.03 14.90
C PRO A 183 7.69 19.11 14.92
N ALA A 184 7.10 19.49 16.06
CA ALA A 184 5.65 19.47 16.28
C ALA A 184 4.83 20.29 15.25
N LYS A 185 5.32 21.46 14.82
CA LYS A 185 4.65 22.28 13.79
C LYS A 185 4.63 21.57 12.42
N ALA A 186 5.72 20.94 12.02
CA ALA A 186 5.79 20.20 10.75
C ALA A 186 4.82 19.00 10.75
N VAL A 187 4.66 18.33 11.90
CA VAL A 187 3.67 17.26 12.08
C VAL A 187 2.24 17.79 11.91
N TRP A 188 1.92 18.94 12.51
CA TRP A 188 0.61 19.58 12.35
C TRP A 188 0.34 20.08 10.93
N LEU A 189 1.36 20.56 10.21
CA LEU A 189 1.24 20.90 8.79
C LEU A 189 0.88 19.65 7.97
N CYS A 190 1.62 18.57 8.14
CA CYS A 190 1.37 17.32 7.42
C CYS A 190 -0.03 16.77 7.76
N ALA A 191 -0.43 16.83 9.03
CA ALA A 191 -1.76 16.44 9.46
C ALA A 191 -2.87 17.32 8.87
N ALA A 192 -2.69 18.65 8.84
CA ALA A 192 -3.66 19.58 8.27
C ALA A 192 -3.85 19.35 6.76
N ILE A 193 -2.75 19.13 6.02
CA ILE A 193 -2.80 18.79 4.59
C ILE A 193 -3.52 17.45 4.40
N SER A 194 -3.22 16.45 5.23
CA SER A 194 -3.88 15.13 5.18
C SER A 194 -5.38 15.23 5.46
N ILE A 195 -5.81 16.05 6.42
CA ILE A 195 -7.22 16.30 6.72
C ILE A 195 -7.91 17.03 5.56
N MET A 196 -7.24 18.04 4.98
CA MET A 196 -7.78 18.78 3.85
C MET A 196 -8.00 17.88 2.62
N LEU A 197 -7.07 16.96 2.34
CA LEU A 197 -7.20 15.97 1.26
C LEU A 197 -8.17 14.84 1.62
N GLY A 198 -8.34 14.53 2.91
CA GLY A 198 -9.25 13.51 3.41
C GLY A 198 -10.72 13.90 3.40
N LEU A 199 -11.05 15.19 3.60
CA LEU A 199 -12.44 15.66 3.62
C LEU A 199 -13.24 15.33 2.32
N PRO A 200 -12.69 15.59 1.12
CA PRO A 200 -13.38 15.29 -0.14
C PRO A 200 -13.61 13.79 -0.39
N ILE A 201 -12.74 12.93 0.15
CA ILE A 201 -12.80 11.47 -0.03
C ILE A 201 -14.08 10.88 0.57
N LEU A 202 -14.63 11.50 1.62
CA LEU A 202 -15.84 11.01 2.30
C LEU A 202 -17.12 11.06 1.44
N LYS A 203 -17.13 11.85 0.36
CA LYS A 203 -18.34 12.11 -0.43
C LYS A 203 -18.25 11.60 -1.87
N LEU A 204 -17.04 11.47 -2.43
CA LEU A 204 -16.84 11.19 -3.85
C LEU A 204 -15.76 10.13 -4.06
N ASP A 205 -16.17 8.93 -4.48
CA ASP A 205 -15.24 7.83 -4.82
C ASP A 205 -14.31 8.19 -5.98
N VAL A 206 -14.77 9.04 -6.90
CA VAL A 206 -13.95 9.58 -7.99
C VAL A 206 -12.76 10.36 -7.46
N VAL A 207 -12.95 11.13 -6.37
CA VAL A 207 -11.89 11.93 -5.75
C VAL A 207 -10.89 11.02 -5.03
N TYR A 208 -11.38 9.97 -4.37
CA TYR A 208 -10.51 8.94 -3.78
C TYR A 208 -9.58 8.33 -4.82
N ASN A 209 -10.12 7.82 -5.93
CA ASN A 209 -9.34 7.18 -6.99
C ASN A 209 -8.33 8.15 -7.64
N ALA A 210 -8.73 9.40 -7.84
CA ALA A 210 -7.84 10.44 -8.38
C ALA A 210 -6.66 10.74 -7.43
N ILE A 211 -6.90 10.88 -6.12
CA ILE A 211 -5.86 11.15 -5.13
C ILE A 211 -4.90 9.97 -4.99
N VAL A 212 -5.41 8.74 -4.94
CA VAL A 212 -4.58 7.52 -4.88
C VAL A 212 -3.69 7.42 -6.12
N SER A 213 -4.25 7.64 -7.31
CA SER A 213 -3.50 7.62 -8.57
C SER A 213 -2.39 8.67 -8.58
N LEU A 214 -2.70 9.91 -8.18
CA LEU A 214 -1.70 10.98 -8.08
C LEU A 214 -0.61 10.64 -7.06
N SER A 215 -0.97 10.02 -5.94
CA SER A 215 -0.03 9.60 -4.90
C SER A 215 0.94 8.54 -5.40
N ILE A 216 0.46 7.56 -6.16
CA ILE A 216 1.29 6.51 -6.77
C ILE A 216 2.26 7.13 -7.79
N ILE A 217 1.77 8.03 -8.66
CA ILE A 217 2.62 8.72 -9.64
C ILE A 217 3.70 9.55 -8.94
N GLY A 218 3.33 10.29 -7.90
CA GLY A 218 4.28 11.07 -7.09
C GLY A 218 5.31 10.21 -6.39
N TRP A 219 4.90 9.06 -5.85
CA TRP A 219 5.77 8.07 -5.22
C TRP A 219 6.78 7.53 -6.22
N VAL A 220 6.30 6.97 -7.35
CA VAL A 220 7.16 6.42 -8.42
C VAL A 220 8.11 7.50 -8.97
N GLY A 221 7.61 8.70 -9.22
CA GLY A 221 8.41 9.84 -9.67
C GLY A 221 9.52 10.20 -8.67
N SER A 222 9.23 10.12 -7.38
CA SER A 222 10.23 10.36 -6.32
C SER A 222 11.38 9.34 -6.36
N TYR A 223 11.12 8.05 -6.63
CA TYR A 223 12.20 7.06 -6.81
C TYR A 223 12.99 7.24 -8.11
N ALA A 224 12.36 7.78 -9.15
CA ALA A 224 13.04 8.03 -10.41
C ALA A 224 14.19 9.04 -10.24
N ILE A 225 14.05 10.02 -9.34
CA ILE A 225 15.06 11.07 -9.10
C ILE A 225 16.41 10.49 -8.63
N PRO A 226 16.52 9.74 -7.52
CA PRO A 226 17.79 9.18 -7.06
C PRO A 226 18.35 8.12 -8.02
N ILE A 227 17.49 7.39 -8.75
CA ILE A 227 17.93 6.44 -9.79
C ILE A 227 18.59 7.20 -10.94
N PHE A 228 17.95 8.25 -11.44
CA PHE A 228 18.48 9.10 -12.50
C PHE A 228 19.77 9.80 -12.05
N ALA A 229 19.79 10.36 -10.83
CA ALA A 229 20.99 10.95 -10.25
C ALA A 229 22.14 9.94 -10.20
N ARG A 230 21.88 8.67 -9.86
CA ARG A 230 22.89 7.61 -9.86
C ARG A 230 23.39 7.25 -11.27
N LEU A 231 22.57 7.39 -12.30
CA LEU A 231 22.96 7.17 -13.70
C LEU A 231 23.80 8.32 -14.27
N VAL A 232 23.53 9.56 -13.86
CA VAL A 232 24.25 10.75 -14.32
C VAL A 232 25.57 10.96 -13.57
N MET A 233 25.67 10.50 -12.32
CA MET A 233 26.88 10.66 -11.51
C MET A 233 28.00 9.72 -11.99
N ALA A 234 29.12 10.29 -12.43
CA ALA A 234 30.29 9.54 -12.88
C ALA A 234 30.87 8.65 -11.75
N GLU A 235 31.23 7.41 -12.08
CA GLU A 235 31.75 6.41 -11.13
C GLU A 235 32.96 6.90 -10.33
N GLU A 236 33.76 7.82 -10.88
CA GLU A 236 34.95 8.39 -10.24
C GLU A 236 34.67 9.16 -8.94
N HIS A 237 33.45 9.68 -8.76
CA HIS A 237 33.06 10.42 -7.55
C HIS A 237 32.32 9.56 -6.53
N PHE A 238 32.05 8.29 -6.83
CA PHE A 238 31.26 7.42 -5.97
C PHE A 238 32.15 6.63 -4.99
N LYS A 239 32.05 6.95 -3.69
CA LYS A 239 32.66 6.12 -2.63
C LYS A 239 31.70 4.98 -2.25
N PRO A 240 32.04 3.70 -2.53
CA PRO A 240 31.17 2.59 -2.19
C PRO A 240 31.02 2.46 -0.66
N GLY A 241 29.77 2.33 -0.21
CA GLY A 241 29.45 2.01 1.18
C GLY A 241 29.78 0.54 1.51
N PRO A 242 29.74 0.16 2.79
CA PRO A 242 30.09 -1.20 3.25
C PRO A 242 29.13 -2.29 2.75
N PHE A 243 28.01 -1.91 2.14
CA PHE A 243 27.13 -2.78 1.36
C PHE A 243 27.07 -2.26 -0.09
N TYR A 244 27.69 -3.01 -1.02
CA TYR A 244 27.77 -2.64 -2.43
C TYR A 244 27.34 -3.82 -3.31
N LEU A 245 26.28 -3.63 -4.11
CA LEU A 245 25.74 -4.65 -5.01
C LEU A 245 26.58 -4.85 -6.30
N GLY A 246 27.73 -4.19 -6.44
CA GLY A 246 28.55 -4.34 -7.64
C GLY A 246 27.85 -3.82 -8.90
N LYS A 247 28.22 -4.43 -10.04
CA LYS A 247 27.63 -4.15 -11.37
C LYS A 247 26.13 -4.42 -11.45
N VAL A 248 25.55 -5.19 -10.51
CA VAL A 248 24.10 -5.43 -10.43
C VAL A 248 23.35 -4.13 -10.11
N SER A 249 23.97 -3.19 -9.39
CA SER A 249 23.39 -1.87 -9.12
C SER A 249 23.17 -1.03 -10.38
N GLN A 250 23.93 -1.25 -11.44
CA GLN A 250 23.80 -0.49 -12.70
C GLN A 250 22.66 -1.00 -13.58
N TYR A 251 22.23 -2.25 -13.40
CA TYR A 251 21.11 -2.85 -14.12
C TYR A 251 19.80 -2.88 -13.31
N ALA A 252 19.84 -2.47 -12.04
CA ALA A 252 18.69 -2.52 -11.14
C ALA A 252 17.50 -1.64 -11.58
N TRP A 253 17.71 -0.64 -12.45
CA TRP A 253 16.66 0.23 -12.97
C TRP A 253 15.86 -0.40 -14.13
N LEU A 254 16.43 -1.38 -14.85
CA LEU A 254 15.78 -2.01 -16.01
C LEU A 254 14.49 -2.75 -15.63
N PRO A 255 14.45 -3.59 -14.57
CA PRO A 255 13.21 -4.22 -14.14
C PRO A 255 12.14 -3.20 -13.73
N SER A 256 12.54 -2.10 -13.07
CA SER A 256 11.62 -1.04 -12.65
C SER A 256 11.01 -0.30 -13.85
N CYS A 257 11.80 0.04 -14.86
CA CYS A 257 11.28 0.71 -16.06
C CYS A 257 10.39 -0.19 -16.92
N VAL A 258 10.72 -1.47 -17.06
CA VAL A 258 9.94 -2.44 -17.84
C VAL A 258 8.58 -2.73 -17.18
N TYR A 259 8.50 -2.66 -15.85
CA TYR A 259 7.31 -3.06 -15.11
C TYR A 259 6.42 -1.89 -14.66
N VAL A 260 7.02 -0.81 -14.14
CA VAL A 260 6.26 0.28 -13.52
C VAL A 260 5.59 1.18 -14.55
N ILE A 261 6.24 1.41 -15.70
CA ILE A 261 5.75 2.29 -16.78
C ILE A 261 4.46 1.75 -17.43
N PRO A 262 4.37 0.47 -17.85
CA PRO A 262 3.14 -0.08 -18.43
C PRO A 262 2.03 -0.32 -17.40
N ALA A 263 2.34 -0.32 -16.10
CA ALA A 263 1.35 -0.48 -15.04
C ALA A 263 0.58 0.81 -14.69
N GLN A 264 1.15 2.00 -14.97
CA GLN A 264 0.51 3.28 -14.62
C GLN A 264 -0.87 3.49 -15.27
N PRO A 265 -1.08 3.18 -16.57
CA PRO A 265 -2.39 3.30 -17.20
C PRO A 265 -3.42 2.37 -16.54
N SER A 266 -3.00 1.15 -16.19
CA SER A 266 -3.86 0.14 -15.56
C SER A 266 -4.35 0.57 -14.17
N TYR A 267 -3.54 1.29 -13.39
CA TYR A 267 -3.97 1.88 -12.11
C TYR A 267 -4.98 3.02 -12.30
N CYS A 268 -4.83 3.82 -13.36
CA CYS A 268 -5.80 4.86 -13.70
C CYS A 268 -7.11 4.28 -14.28
N GLN A 269 -7.09 3.05 -14.78
CA GLN A 269 -8.20 2.36 -15.43
C GLN A 269 -8.81 1.26 -14.57
N GLN A 270 -8.81 1.39 -13.24
CA GLN A 270 -9.71 0.56 -12.44
C GLN A 270 -11.11 0.67 -13.05
N PRO A 271 -11.73 -0.45 -13.45
CA PRO A 271 -13.02 -0.43 -14.10
C PRO A 271 -14.00 0.19 -13.10
N THR A 272 -14.46 1.40 -13.43
CA THR A 272 -15.70 1.89 -12.85
C THR A 272 -16.77 0.88 -13.28
N PRO A 273 -17.54 0.29 -12.35
CA PRO A 273 -18.65 -0.55 -12.74
C PRO A 273 -19.52 0.26 -13.70
N SER A 274 -19.60 -0.22 -14.93
CA SER A 274 -20.34 0.44 -15.99
C SER A 274 -21.82 0.46 -15.63
N ASN A 275 -22.31 1.65 -15.29
CA ASN A 275 -23.70 2.10 -15.34
C ASN A 275 -24.74 1.33 -14.51
N GLY A 276 -25.00 1.88 -13.32
CA GLY A 276 -26.28 1.83 -12.62
C GLY A 276 -26.72 3.23 -12.18
N GLN A 277 -27.07 4.08 -13.14
CA GLN A 277 -27.82 5.35 -13.01
C GLN A 277 -27.15 6.54 -12.30
N LEU A 278 -26.54 7.42 -13.11
CA LEU A 278 -26.89 8.83 -13.04
C LEU A 278 -28.41 8.94 -13.26
N SER A 279 -29.18 9.11 -12.19
CA SER A 279 -30.47 9.80 -12.28
C SER A 279 -30.37 11.09 -11.49
N ILE A 280 -30.27 12.16 -12.27
CA ILE A 280 -30.48 13.54 -11.85
C ILE A 280 -31.91 13.65 -11.32
N THR A 281 -32.05 13.96 -10.04
CA THR A 281 -33.23 14.63 -9.46
C THR A 281 -32.72 15.22 -8.14
N HIS A 282 -32.34 16.49 -8.05
CA HIS A 282 -33.27 17.59 -7.81
C HIS A 282 -34.64 17.12 -7.30
N GLN A 283 -34.73 16.85 -6.00
CA GLN A 283 -35.64 17.52 -5.06
C GLN A 283 -35.30 17.13 -3.63
#